data_AF-A0A946X4C8-F1
#
_entry.id   AF-A0A946X4C8-F1
#
_cell.length_a   1.000
_cell.length_b   1.000
_cell.length_c   1.000
_cell.angle_alpha   90.00
_cell.angle_beta   90.00
_cell.angle_gamma   90.00
#
_symmetry.space_group_name_H-M   'P 1'
#
loop_
_entity.id
_entity.type
_entity.pdbx_description
1 polymer ?
#
loop_
_entity_poly.entity_id
_entity_poly.type
_entity_poly.pdbx_seq_one_letter_code
_entity_poly.pdbx_strand_id
1 'polypeptide(L)'
;PDTLRAVTKQGEIEMAPYAGVRRATEGSEWIIHCARQDDPRPLHVLAWGGIEDVAQALHDAPDILPKLRVYWIGGPNKKWSPDAYQYIADHHPTLWMIESNATYRGWFTGGDQSGEWENSAFVAEHVADKGALGTYFATLLGGTIKMGDTPSVGWLLRGVPGDPTQPGWGGSFVRAWDRPHVVFDRLTTAADAIEQFGVFELVLSAGEHAPADLEARMEIENQSLVGAVADGRVRFRFCPKAAKQYGYTIWSNAPAIDGKEGRLTAFLPQPSAADHPSTTHPNWWTDDPSHALAEGEHIGAKTVSRWRVDFLRDFAARLRRCQSPKR
;
A
#
# COMPACT_ATOMS: atom_id res chain seq x y z
N PRO A 1 -26.75 -8.55 9.76
CA PRO A 1 -25.60 -8.39 10.69
C PRO A 1 -24.77 -9.67 10.82
N ASP A 2 -25.42 -10.82 11.05
CA ASP A 2 -24.70 -12.07 11.34
C ASP A 2 -23.90 -12.61 10.16
N THR A 3 -24.40 -12.46 8.93
CA THR A 3 -23.64 -12.79 7.72
C THR A 3 -22.33 -12.00 7.61
N LEU A 4 -22.33 -10.71 7.98
CA LEU A 4 -21.11 -9.89 7.96
C LEU A 4 -20.13 -10.33 9.05
N ARG A 5 -20.63 -10.65 10.25
CA ARG A 5 -19.80 -11.16 11.35
C ARG A 5 -19.16 -12.49 11.00
N ALA A 6 -19.89 -13.39 10.34
CA ALA A 6 -19.40 -14.71 9.95
C ALA A 6 -18.19 -14.64 8.98
N VAL A 7 -18.12 -13.60 8.15
CA VAL A 7 -17.03 -13.37 7.19
C VAL A 7 -16.00 -12.33 7.65
N THR A 8 -16.12 -11.83 8.88
CA THR A 8 -15.11 -10.94 9.47
C THR A 8 -14.06 -11.80 10.14
N LYS A 9 -12.82 -11.70 9.66
CA LYS A 9 -11.71 -12.58 10.03
C LYS A 9 -10.55 -11.73 10.54
N GLN A 10 -9.92 -12.16 11.63
CA GLN A 10 -8.76 -11.45 12.16
C GLN A 10 -7.52 -11.79 11.34
N GLY A 11 -7.00 -10.78 10.64
CA GLY A 11 -5.72 -10.84 9.95
C GLY A 11 -4.53 -10.69 10.91
N GLU A 12 -3.34 -10.55 10.34
CA GLU A 12 -2.13 -10.27 11.10
C GLU A 12 -2.20 -8.90 11.80
N ILE A 13 -1.62 -8.83 13.01
CA ILE A 13 -1.55 -7.63 13.85
C ILE A 13 -0.11 -7.10 14.02
N GLU A 14 0.88 -7.91 13.65
CA GLU A 14 2.31 -7.57 13.68
C GLU A 14 2.85 -7.30 12.27
N MET A 15 3.94 -6.52 12.17
CA MET A 15 4.67 -6.44 10.90
C MET A 15 5.36 -7.78 10.60
N ALA A 16 5.38 -8.17 9.33
CA ALA A 16 6.14 -9.34 8.92
C ALA A 16 7.64 -9.16 9.26
N PRO A 17 8.35 -10.21 9.70
CA PRO A 17 9.79 -10.17 9.84
C PRO A 17 10.45 -10.05 8.46
N TYR A 18 11.77 -9.94 8.42
CA TYR A 18 12.56 -9.82 7.17
C TYR A 18 12.29 -10.91 6.11
N ALA A 19 11.86 -12.10 6.53
CA ALA A 19 11.43 -13.16 5.62
C ALA A 19 10.16 -12.79 4.81
N GLY A 20 9.44 -11.75 5.21
CA GLY A 20 8.21 -11.24 4.61
C GLY A 20 6.95 -12.05 4.92
N VAL A 21 7.09 -13.15 5.66
CA VAL A 21 6.01 -14.01 6.14
C VAL A 21 6.26 -14.40 7.58
N ARG A 22 5.21 -14.82 8.30
CA ARG A 22 5.30 -15.17 9.72
C ARG A 22 4.55 -16.44 10.06
N ARG A 23 3.22 -16.37 10.16
CA ARG A 23 2.35 -17.49 10.53
C ARG A 23 1.00 -17.29 9.87
N ALA A 24 0.30 -18.39 9.59
CA ALA A 24 -1.08 -18.35 9.15
C ALA A 24 -1.97 -17.58 10.15
N THR A 25 -2.95 -16.86 9.61
CA THR A 25 -3.96 -16.11 10.36
C THR A 25 -5.35 -16.54 9.89
N GLU A 26 -6.38 -16.18 10.65
CA GLU A 26 -7.76 -16.41 10.19
C GLU A 26 -8.03 -15.69 8.86
N GLY A 27 -7.43 -14.51 8.67
CA GLY A 27 -7.50 -13.74 7.43
C GLY A 27 -6.81 -14.41 6.24
N SER A 28 -5.57 -14.87 6.41
CA SER A 28 -4.81 -15.53 5.33
C SER A 28 -5.46 -16.87 4.93
N GLU A 29 -5.89 -17.66 5.90
CA GLU A 29 -6.63 -18.90 5.66
C GLU A 29 -7.96 -18.64 4.95
N TRP A 30 -8.64 -17.54 5.28
CA TRP A 30 -9.88 -17.17 4.62
C TRP A 30 -9.68 -16.74 3.16
N ILE A 31 -8.57 -16.06 2.84
CA ILE A 31 -8.18 -15.77 1.45
C ILE A 31 -8.00 -17.08 0.68
N ILE A 32 -7.26 -18.05 1.25
CA ILE A 32 -7.04 -19.37 0.65
C ILE A 32 -8.37 -20.09 0.42
N HIS A 33 -9.22 -20.13 1.45
CA HIS A 33 -10.53 -20.78 1.39
C HIS A 33 -11.40 -20.18 0.27
N CYS A 34 -11.48 -18.85 0.18
CA CYS A 34 -12.24 -18.14 -0.83
C CYS A 34 -11.69 -18.40 -2.25
N ALA A 35 -10.37 -18.41 -2.42
CA ALA A 35 -9.74 -18.60 -3.72
C ALA A 35 -9.91 -20.03 -4.27
N ARG A 36 -10.06 -21.02 -3.38
CA ARG A 36 -10.29 -22.43 -3.72
C ARG A 36 -11.76 -22.82 -3.89
N GLN A 37 -12.71 -21.89 -3.69
CA GLN A 37 -14.12 -22.16 -3.96
C GLN A 37 -14.33 -22.50 -5.44
N ASP A 38 -15.29 -23.38 -5.71
CA ASP A 38 -15.73 -23.71 -7.07
C ASP A 38 -16.59 -22.56 -7.66
N ASP A 39 -15.93 -21.42 -7.85
CA ASP A 39 -16.48 -20.23 -8.50
C ASP A 39 -15.54 -19.85 -9.64
N PRO A 40 -16.02 -19.75 -10.90
CA PRO A 40 -15.15 -19.42 -12.03
C PRO A 40 -14.55 -18.01 -11.93
N ARG A 41 -15.17 -17.09 -11.17
CA ARG A 41 -14.71 -15.71 -11.02
C ARG A 41 -13.37 -15.67 -10.27
N PRO A 42 -12.52 -14.65 -10.54
CA PRO A 42 -11.35 -14.40 -9.71
C PRO A 42 -11.75 -13.88 -8.32
N LEU A 43 -10.87 -14.10 -7.33
CA LEU A 43 -10.97 -13.47 -6.03
C LEU A 43 -10.29 -12.11 -6.06
N HIS A 44 -11.07 -11.04 -5.92
CA HIS A 44 -10.54 -9.70 -5.73
C HIS A 44 -10.19 -9.46 -4.26
N VAL A 45 -8.92 -9.19 -3.98
CA VAL A 45 -8.43 -8.84 -2.64
C VAL A 45 -8.10 -7.35 -2.63
N LEU A 46 -8.87 -6.58 -1.88
CA LEU A 46 -8.67 -5.14 -1.72
C LEU A 46 -7.88 -4.90 -0.43
N ALA A 47 -6.57 -4.64 -0.57
CA ALA A 47 -5.67 -4.47 0.56
C ALA A 47 -5.54 -2.97 0.90
N TRP A 48 -6.10 -2.57 2.05
CA TRP A 48 -6.19 -1.16 2.51
C TRP A 48 -5.12 -0.80 3.55
N GLY A 49 -4.46 -1.81 4.12
CA GLY A 49 -3.36 -1.67 5.06
C GLY A 49 -2.11 -2.36 4.54
N GLY A 50 -1.39 -3.02 5.44
CA GLY A 50 -0.31 -3.91 5.06
C GLY A 50 -0.78 -5.10 4.21
N ILE A 51 0.18 -5.80 3.62
CA ILE A 51 -0.05 -6.90 2.67
C ILE A 51 0.35 -8.27 3.26
N GLU A 52 0.52 -8.35 4.57
CA GLU A 52 1.01 -9.51 5.31
C GLU A 52 0.14 -10.75 5.08
N ASP A 53 -1.19 -10.64 5.18
CA ASP A 53 -2.07 -11.80 4.98
C ASP A 53 -2.09 -12.29 3.53
N VAL A 54 -1.85 -11.40 2.56
CA VAL A 54 -1.73 -11.79 1.15
C VAL A 54 -0.40 -12.52 0.93
N ALA A 55 0.70 -12.00 1.48
CA ALA A 55 2.01 -12.65 1.44
C ALA A 55 1.95 -14.04 2.09
N GLN A 56 1.36 -14.12 3.28
CA GLN A 56 1.19 -15.37 4.02
C GLN A 56 0.29 -16.37 3.27
N ALA A 57 -0.83 -15.92 2.68
CA ALA A 57 -1.72 -16.79 1.91
C ALA A 57 -1.02 -17.37 0.67
N LEU A 58 -0.24 -16.56 -0.04
CA LEU A 58 0.54 -16.99 -1.20
C LEU A 58 1.69 -17.94 -0.83
N HIS A 59 2.33 -17.72 0.33
CA HIS A 59 3.33 -18.62 0.89
C HIS A 59 2.74 -19.99 1.22
N ASP A 60 1.62 -20.02 1.94
CA ASP A 60 1.03 -21.26 2.43
C ASP A 60 0.28 -22.04 1.33
N ALA A 61 -0.22 -21.36 0.30
CA ALA A 61 -1.00 -21.94 -0.79
C ALA A 61 -0.69 -21.28 -2.14
N PRO A 62 0.50 -21.49 -2.73
CA PRO A 62 0.88 -20.88 -4.01
C PRO A 62 -0.06 -21.26 -5.18
N ASP A 63 -0.83 -22.34 -5.07
CA ASP A 63 -1.84 -22.76 -6.04
C ASP A 63 -2.98 -21.74 -6.25
N ILE A 64 -3.21 -20.83 -5.30
CA ILE A 64 -4.27 -19.81 -5.42
C ILE A 64 -3.90 -18.67 -6.36
N LEU A 65 -2.61 -18.51 -6.72
CA LEU A 65 -2.10 -17.38 -7.48
C LEU A 65 -2.90 -17.06 -8.75
N PRO A 66 -3.31 -18.03 -9.60
CA PRO A 66 -4.07 -17.75 -10.81
C PRO A 66 -5.44 -17.09 -10.55
N LYS A 67 -6.04 -17.36 -9.39
CA LYS A 67 -7.36 -16.85 -8.97
C LYS A 67 -7.31 -15.45 -8.38
N LEU A 68 -6.16 -15.01 -7.86
CA LEU A 68 -6.09 -13.74 -7.13
C LEU A 68 -6.00 -12.52 -8.07
N ARG A 69 -6.69 -11.45 -7.68
CA ARG A 69 -6.62 -10.11 -8.27
C ARG A 69 -6.45 -9.13 -7.13
N VAL A 70 -5.21 -8.70 -6.87
CA VAL A 70 -4.92 -7.82 -5.73
C VAL A 70 -4.99 -6.36 -6.18
N TYR A 71 -5.76 -5.55 -5.45
CA TYR A 71 -5.67 -4.10 -5.52
C TYR A 71 -5.14 -3.61 -4.18
N TRP A 72 -3.90 -3.15 -4.15
CA TRP A 72 -3.25 -2.69 -2.93
C TRP A 72 -3.03 -1.19 -2.94
N ILE A 73 -3.44 -0.55 -1.84
CA ILE A 73 -3.07 0.83 -1.54
C ILE A 73 -1.65 0.82 -1.00
N GLY A 74 -0.67 0.75 -1.91
CA GLY A 74 0.74 0.61 -1.57
C GLY A 74 1.31 1.84 -0.88
N GLY A 75 0.89 3.05 -1.26
CA GLY A 75 1.64 4.28 -0.96
C GLY A 75 2.18 4.41 0.46
N PRO A 76 1.34 4.57 1.49
CA PRO A 76 1.79 4.64 2.87
C PRO A 76 2.03 3.25 3.46
N ASN A 77 1.45 2.18 2.91
CA ASN A 77 1.44 0.85 3.51
C ASN A 77 2.69 0.04 3.17
N LYS A 78 3.29 0.19 1.98
CA LYS A 78 4.58 -0.41 1.62
C LYS A 78 5.70 0.06 2.54
N LYS A 79 5.63 1.30 3.02
CA LYS A 79 6.52 1.81 4.06
C LYS A 79 6.44 0.99 5.36
N TRP A 80 5.25 0.50 5.72
CA TRP A 80 5.02 -0.30 6.93
C TRP A 80 5.15 -1.81 6.70
N SER A 81 5.01 -2.26 5.45
CA SER A 81 5.07 -3.67 5.07
C SER A 81 6.13 -3.95 3.98
N PRO A 82 7.37 -3.40 4.06
CA PRO A 82 8.35 -3.56 2.99
C PRO A 82 8.80 -5.01 2.86
N ASP A 83 8.88 -5.76 3.96
CA ASP A 83 9.29 -7.17 3.93
C ASP A 83 8.24 -8.08 3.29
N ALA A 84 6.96 -7.91 3.65
CA ALA A 84 5.87 -8.66 3.02
C ALA A 84 5.74 -8.35 1.53
N TYR A 85 5.91 -7.07 1.16
CA TYR A 85 5.96 -6.66 -0.24
C TYR A 85 7.14 -7.31 -0.97
N GLN A 86 8.35 -7.26 -0.40
CA GLN A 86 9.54 -7.82 -1.05
C GLN A 86 9.42 -9.34 -1.21
N TYR A 87 8.86 -10.04 -0.23
CA TYR A 87 8.56 -11.47 -0.35
C TYR A 87 7.65 -11.76 -1.55
N ILE A 88 6.55 -11.01 -1.72
CA ILE A 88 5.65 -11.18 -2.87
C ILE A 88 6.38 -10.88 -4.19
N ALA A 89 7.16 -9.80 -4.23
CA ALA A 89 7.93 -9.42 -5.42
C ALA A 89 8.92 -10.51 -5.84
N ASP A 90 9.61 -11.14 -4.88
CA ASP A 90 10.64 -12.15 -5.14
C ASP A 90 10.04 -13.53 -5.47
N HIS A 91 8.97 -13.94 -4.79
CA HIS A 91 8.46 -15.32 -4.83
C HIS A 91 7.21 -15.49 -5.70
N HIS A 92 6.47 -14.40 -5.94
CA HIS A 92 5.22 -14.42 -6.71
C HIS A 92 5.20 -13.35 -7.81
N PRO A 93 6.24 -13.27 -8.67
CA PRO A 93 6.41 -12.17 -9.60
C PRO A 93 5.29 -12.08 -10.65
N THR A 94 4.60 -13.19 -10.92
CA THR A 94 3.47 -13.25 -11.86
C THR A 94 2.10 -12.96 -11.23
N LEU A 95 2.04 -12.59 -9.95
CA LEU A 95 0.78 -12.17 -9.30
C LEU A 95 0.11 -11.05 -10.09
N TRP A 96 -1.21 -11.12 -10.25
CA TRP A 96 -1.99 -10.00 -10.78
C TRP A 96 -2.19 -8.98 -9.66
N MET A 97 -1.53 -7.83 -9.76
CA MET A 97 -1.53 -6.83 -8.69
C MET A 97 -1.52 -5.40 -9.21
N ILE A 98 -2.53 -4.61 -8.81
CA ILE A 98 -2.48 -3.15 -8.88
C ILE A 98 -1.82 -2.65 -7.61
N GLU A 99 -0.70 -1.96 -7.78
CA GLU A 99 0.02 -1.27 -6.73
C GLU A 99 -0.23 0.23 -6.83
N SER A 100 -1.25 0.72 -6.14
CA SER A 100 -1.65 2.12 -6.14
C SER A 100 -0.86 2.89 -5.07
N ASN A 101 0.27 3.49 -5.45
CA ASN A 101 1.13 4.23 -4.54
C ASN A 101 0.76 5.70 -4.35
N ALA A 102 0.11 6.31 -5.34
CA ALA A 102 -0.25 7.72 -5.29
C ALA A 102 -1.64 8.03 -5.84
N THR A 103 -2.15 7.23 -6.77
CA THR A 103 -3.45 7.38 -7.45
C THR A 103 -4.59 7.55 -6.46
N TYR A 104 -4.55 6.80 -5.36
CA TYR A 104 -5.54 6.85 -4.30
C TYR A 104 -5.73 8.24 -3.66
N ARG A 105 -4.70 9.11 -3.73
CA ARG A 105 -4.76 10.49 -3.20
C ARG A 105 -5.82 11.34 -3.90
N GLY A 106 -6.06 11.07 -5.19
CA GLY A 106 -7.06 11.77 -5.99
C GLY A 106 -8.45 11.76 -5.39
N TRP A 107 -8.74 10.80 -4.51
CA TRP A 107 -9.97 10.72 -3.74
C TRP A 107 -10.25 11.96 -2.87
N PHE A 108 -9.22 12.47 -2.18
CA PHE A 108 -9.38 13.52 -1.16
C PHE A 108 -8.48 14.74 -1.35
N THR A 109 -7.56 14.70 -2.32
CA THR A 109 -6.67 15.85 -2.63
C THR A 109 -6.95 16.51 -3.97
N GLY A 110 -7.80 15.92 -4.82
CA GLY A 110 -8.05 16.40 -6.18
C GLY A 110 -9.53 16.51 -6.53
N GLY A 111 -9.81 16.86 -7.79
CA GLY A 111 -11.16 16.98 -8.32
C GLY A 111 -11.92 18.21 -7.78
N ASP A 112 -13.21 18.29 -8.08
CA ASP A 112 -14.06 19.36 -7.53
C ASP A 112 -14.24 19.17 -6.02
N GLN A 113 -13.79 20.17 -5.27
CA GLN A 113 -13.90 20.28 -3.82
C GLN A 113 -14.56 21.62 -3.41
N SER A 114 -15.33 22.22 -4.32
CA SER A 114 -16.07 23.44 -4.03
C SER A 114 -17.39 23.15 -3.31
N GLY A 115 -17.81 24.05 -2.42
CA GLY A 115 -19.10 23.96 -1.73
C GLY A 115 -19.31 22.63 -1.01
N GLU A 116 -20.45 21.99 -1.27
CA GLU A 116 -20.85 20.69 -0.69
C GLU A 116 -19.88 19.55 -1.01
N TRP A 117 -18.99 19.72 -1.99
CA TRP A 117 -18.02 18.70 -2.37
C TRP A 117 -16.72 18.81 -1.57
N GLU A 118 -16.48 19.85 -0.79
CA GLU A 118 -15.31 19.90 0.10
C GLU A 118 -15.36 18.72 1.11
N ASN A 119 -14.20 18.22 1.55
CA ASN A 119 -14.11 17.01 2.36
C ASN A 119 -14.89 17.08 3.69
N SER A 120 -14.92 18.22 4.36
CA SER A 120 -15.67 18.41 5.61
C SER A 120 -17.12 18.81 5.34
N ALA A 121 -17.33 19.70 4.36
CA ALA A 121 -18.66 20.15 3.97
C ALA A 121 -19.54 18.97 3.50
N PHE A 122 -18.99 18.06 2.69
CA PHE A 122 -19.71 16.88 2.23
C PHE A 122 -20.19 16.02 3.39
N VAL A 123 -19.36 15.83 4.41
CA VAL A 123 -19.74 15.03 5.58
C VAL A 123 -20.83 15.72 6.37
N ALA A 124 -20.70 17.02 6.60
CA ALA A 124 -21.69 17.80 7.33
C ALA A 124 -23.06 17.79 6.62
N GLU A 125 -23.07 17.91 5.30
CA GLU A 125 -24.30 18.05 4.52
C GLU A 125 -24.95 16.71 4.14
N HIS A 126 -24.13 15.70 3.80
CA HIS A 126 -24.62 14.46 3.19
C HIS A 126 -24.46 13.22 4.07
N VAL A 127 -23.70 13.29 5.17
CA VAL A 127 -23.30 12.10 5.94
C VAL A 127 -23.76 12.12 7.40
N ALA A 128 -23.46 13.17 8.16
CA ALA A 128 -23.47 13.14 9.62
C ALA A 128 -24.82 12.74 10.27
N ASP A 129 -25.94 13.08 9.63
CA ASP A 129 -27.30 12.83 10.10
C ASP A 129 -27.95 11.59 9.46
N LYS A 130 -27.21 10.79 8.69
CA LYS A 130 -27.75 9.63 7.96
C LYS A 130 -27.73 8.34 8.79
N GLY A 131 -28.44 8.37 9.92
CA GLY A 131 -28.55 7.24 10.85
C GLY A 131 -27.24 6.89 11.54
N ALA A 132 -27.18 5.72 12.20
CA ALA A 132 -26.04 5.34 13.05
C ALA A 132 -24.70 5.28 12.29
N LEU A 133 -24.72 4.85 11.02
CA LEU A 133 -23.51 4.82 10.19
C LEU A 133 -23.00 6.21 9.84
N GLY A 134 -23.90 7.13 9.46
CA GLY A 134 -23.54 8.52 9.19
C GLY A 134 -23.00 9.23 10.42
N THR A 135 -23.66 9.05 11.57
CA THR A 135 -23.22 9.60 12.85
C THR A 135 -21.84 9.08 13.26
N TYR A 136 -21.61 7.76 13.15
CA TYR A 136 -20.30 7.19 13.43
C TYR A 136 -19.22 7.73 12.48
N PHE A 137 -19.50 7.78 11.18
CA PHE A 137 -18.57 8.33 10.19
C PHE A 137 -18.12 9.74 10.54
N ALA A 138 -19.05 10.61 10.94
CA ALA A 138 -18.76 12.01 11.29
C ALA A 138 -17.84 12.15 12.53
N THR A 139 -17.69 11.11 13.36
CA THR A 139 -16.72 11.12 14.47
C THR A 139 -15.29 10.83 14.01
N LEU A 140 -15.12 10.18 12.86
CA LEU A 140 -13.81 9.79 12.33
C LEU A 140 -13.14 10.98 11.68
N LEU A 141 -11.87 11.22 12.01
CA LEU A 141 -11.07 12.33 11.47
C LEU A 141 -11.76 13.69 11.56
N GLY A 142 -12.54 13.92 12.63
CA GLY A 142 -13.27 15.18 12.83
C GLY A 142 -14.33 15.47 11.76
N GLY A 143 -14.86 14.44 11.11
CA GLY A 143 -15.87 14.59 10.07
C GLY A 143 -15.30 15.08 8.73
N THR A 144 -14.04 14.78 8.44
CA THR A 144 -13.40 15.09 7.16
C THR A 144 -13.19 13.83 6.34
N ILE A 145 -13.50 13.87 5.04
CA ILE A 145 -13.15 12.78 4.13
C ILE A 145 -11.63 12.65 4.02
N LYS A 146 -11.11 11.47 4.36
CA LYS A 146 -9.85 10.95 3.84
C LYS A 146 -10.11 9.81 2.88
N MET A 147 -10.74 8.71 3.36
CA MET A 147 -11.26 7.61 2.52
C MET A 147 -10.29 7.11 1.44
N GLY A 148 -8.98 7.14 1.71
CA GLY A 148 -7.93 6.91 0.72
C GLY A 148 -7.98 5.52 0.09
N ASP A 149 -8.56 4.53 0.76
CA ASP A 149 -8.60 3.15 0.25
C ASP A 149 -9.83 2.86 -0.62
N THR A 150 -10.81 3.76 -0.61
CA THR A 150 -12.08 3.68 -1.34
C THR A 150 -11.96 3.45 -2.84
N PRO A 151 -10.95 4.01 -3.56
CA PRO A 151 -10.76 3.72 -4.98
C PRO A 151 -10.70 2.22 -5.29
N SER A 152 -10.16 1.38 -4.40
CA SER A 152 -10.15 -0.08 -4.58
C SER A 152 -11.56 -0.70 -4.61
N VAL A 153 -12.54 -0.12 -3.92
CA VAL A 153 -13.96 -0.50 -4.02
C VAL A 153 -14.59 0.10 -5.27
N GLY A 154 -14.27 1.36 -5.56
CA GLY A 154 -14.70 2.05 -6.78
C GLY A 154 -14.33 1.28 -8.05
N TRP A 155 -13.15 0.65 -8.05
CA TRP A 155 -12.66 -0.26 -9.07
C TRP A 155 -13.67 -1.38 -9.40
N LEU A 156 -14.27 -1.99 -8.37
CA LEU A 156 -15.25 -3.07 -8.54
C LEU A 156 -16.66 -2.55 -8.87
N LEU A 157 -17.03 -1.38 -8.34
CA LEU A 157 -18.39 -0.84 -8.53
C LEU A 157 -18.61 -0.20 -9.90
N ARG A 158 -17.59 0.51 -10.41
CA ARG A 158 -17.63 1.35 -11.63
C ARG A 158 -16.26 1.37 -12.31
N GLY A 159 -15.71 0.20 -12.58
CA GLY A 159 -14.50 0.01 -13.38
C GLY A 159 -14.59 -1.22 -14.28
N VAL A 160 -13.46 -1.63 -14.83
CA VAL A 160 -13.33 -2.85 -15.63
C VAL A 160 -12.33 -3.77 -14.92
N PRO A 161 -12.76 -4.58 -13.93
CA PRO A 161 -11.84 -5.25 -13.00
C PRO A 161 -10.78 -6.17 -13.61
N GLY A 162 -10.96 -6.59 -14.87
CA GLY A 162 -10.00 -7.41 -15.62
C GLY A 162 -8.95 -6.64 -16.42
N ASP A 163 -9.11 -5.33 -16.63
CA ASP A 163 -8.20 -4.50 -17.43
C ASP A 163 -7.88 -3.17 -16.72
N PRO A 164 -6.76 -3.09 -15.97
CA PRO A 164 -6.35 -1.90 -15.22
C PRO A 164 -6.07 -0.67 -16.07
N THR A 165 -5.93 -0.80 -17.40
CA THR A 165 -5.74 0.35 -18.29
C THR A 165 -7.02 1.13 -18.53
N GLN A 166 -8.19 0.52 -18.30
CA GLN A 166 -9.47 1.19 -18.50
C GLN A 166 -9.78 2.18 -17.38
N PRO A 167 -10.32 3.37 -17.71
CA PRO A 167 -10.72 4.34 -16.70
C PRO A 167 -11.92 3.84 -15.91
N GLY A 168 -11.89 4.09 -14.60
CA GLY A 168 -13.03 3.86 -13.70
C GLY A 168 -12.86 4.62 -12.39
N TRP A 169 -13.81 4.45 -11.47
CA TRP A 169 -13.76 5.11 -10.16
C TRP A 169 -12.56 4.69 -9.30
N GLY A 170 -11.95 3.55 -9.61
CA GLY A 170 -10.70 3.10 -9.00
C GLY A 170 -9.43 3.64 -9.66
N GLY A 171 -9.54 4.48 -10.70
CA GLY A 171 -8.41 4.95 -11.48
C GLY A 171 -8.12 4.09 -12.70
N SER A 172 -7.04 4.43 -13.39
CA SER A 172 -6.46 3.69 -14.52
C SER A 172 -4.95 3.63 -14.33
N PHE A 173 -4.35 2.50 -14.71
CA PHE A 173 -2.99 2.12 -14.36
C PHE A 173 -2.20 1.70 -15.60
N VAL A 174 -0.89 1.89 -15.53
CA VAL A 174 0.05 1.40 -16.53
C VAL A 174 0.71 0.11 -16.04
N ARG A 175 1.35 -0.64 -16.94
CA ARG A 175 2.20 -1.76 -16.53
C ARG A 175 3.36 -1.23 -15.67
N ALA A 176 3.64 -1.92 -14.57
CA ALA A 176 4.80 -1.58 -13.75
C ALA A 176 6.09 -1.85 -14.54
N TRP A 177 7.06 -0.95 -14.44
CA TRP A 177 8.46 -1.20 -14.80
C TRP A 177 9.17 -1.99 -13.70
N ASP A 178 10.42 -2.35 -13.94
CA ASP A 178 11.25 -3.03 -12.93
C ASP A 178 11.30 -2.19 -11.66
N ARG A 179 10.71 -2.73 -10.59
CA ARG A 179 10.58 -2.04 -9.31
C ARG A 179 11.94 -1.97 -8.63
N PRO A 180 12.44 -0.77 -8.26
CA PRO A 180 13.75 -0.69 -7.65
C PRO A 180 13.78 -1.40 -6.28
N HIS A 181 14.54 -2.48 -6.20
CA HIS A 181 15.07 -3.03 -4.96
C HIS A 181 16.59 -2.82 -4.99
N VAL A 182 17.08 -1.90 -4.17
CA VAL A 182 18.48 -1.49 -4.19
C VAL A 182 19.12 -1.84 -2.85
N VAL A 183 20.17 -2.68 -2.93
CA VAL A 183 20.93 -3.14 -1.77
C VAL A 183 22.22 -2.33 -1.64
N PHE A 184 22.44 -1.74 -0.48
CA PHE A 184 23.68 -1.06 -0.12
C PHE A 184 24.40 -1.84 0.97
N ASP A 185 25.65 -2.22 0.72
CA ASP A 185 26.50 -2.96 1.66
C ASP A 185 27.44 -2.03 2.48
N ARG A 186 27.20 -0.72 2.38
CA ARG A 186 27.89 0.36 3.10
C ARG A 186 26.88 1.42 3.54
N LEU A 187 27.29 2.28 4.47
CA LEU A 187 26.52 3.48 4.81
C LEU A 187 26.28 4.32 3.56
N THR A 188 25.06 4.80 3.39
CA THR A 188 24.67 5.61 2.25
C THR A 188 24.86 7.10 2.52
N THR A 189 24.97 7.85 1.45
CA THR A 189 25.14 9.30 1.41
C THR A 189 24.01 9.93 0.62
N ALA A 190 23.90 11.26 0.64
CA ALA A 190 22.88 11.96 -0.15
C ALA A 190 23.04 11.76 -1.68
N ALA A 191 24.19 11.24 -2.15
CA ALA A 191 24.40 10.89 -3.55
C ALA A 191 23.79 9.51 -3.92
N ASP A 192 23.55 8.64 -2.93
CA ASP A 192 22.86 7.38 -3.15
C ASP A 192 21.36 7.66 -3.33
N ALA A 193 20.78 7.14 -4.41
CA ALA A 193 19.44 7.51 -4.83
C ALA A 193 18.58 6.31 -5.20
N ILE A 194 17.27 6.44 -4.98
CA ILE A 194 16.26 5.43 -5.33
C ILE A 194 14.97 6.12 -5.76
N GLU A 195 14.18 5.45 -6.58
CA GLU A 195 12.83 5.92 -6.89
C GLU A 195 11.94 5.90 -5.62
N GLN A 196 11.03 6.87 -5.52
CA GLN A 196 9.95 6.85 -4.54
C GLN A 196 9.17 5.52 -4.65
N PHE A 197 8.78 4.96 -3.51
CA PHE A 197 8.10 3.65 -3.40
C PHE A 197 8.94 2.43 -3.83
N GLY A 198 10.23 2.59 -4.11
CA GLY A 198 11.17 1.47 -4.18
C GLY A 198 11.46 0.85 -2.80
N VAL A 199 12.23 -0.24 -2.79
CA VAL A 199 12.75 -0.88 -1.58
C VAL A 199 14.24 -0.60 -1.48
N PHE A 200 14.62 0.21 -0.50
CA PHE A 200 15.99 0.39 -0.06
C PHE A 200 16.32 -0.69 0.97
N GLU A 201 17.42 -1.41 0.75
CA GLU A 201 17.94 -2.38 1.72
C GLU A 201 19.37 -2.01 2.12
N LEU A 202 19.61 -1.85 3.42
CA LEU A 202 20.93 -1.57 3.98
C LEU A 202 21.45 -2.83 4.66
N VAL A 203 22.62 -3.31 4.25
CA VAL A 203 23.27 -4.52 4.77
C VAL A 203 24.64 -4.17 5.34
N LEU A 204 24.76 -4.12 6.66
CA LEU A 204 26.02 -3.76 7.31
C LEU A 204 26.63 -4.96 8.04
N SER A 205 27.96 -5.09 7.95
CA SER A 205 28.70 -6.00 8.84
C SER A 205 28.70 -5.45 10.27
N ALA A 206 28.40 -6.31 11.25
CA ALA A 206 28.50 -5.97 12.66
C ALA A 206 29.95 -6.05 13.20
N GLY A 207 30.91 -6.39 12.34
CA GLY A 207 32.32 -6.53 12.67
C GLY A 207 32.69 -7.91 13.24
N GLU A 208 33.99 -8.19 13.33
CA GLU A 208 34.52 -9.49 13.77
C GLU A 208 34.17 -9.85 15.23
N HIS A 209 33.88 -8.83 16.05
CA HIS A 209 33.59 -8.96 17.49
C HIS A 209 32.10 -8.68 17.79
N ALA A 210 31.21 -8.96 16.85
CA ALA A 210 29.78 -8.77 17.04
C ALA A 210 29.24 -9.65 18.20
N PRO A 211 28.35 -9.12 19.06
CA PRO A 211 27.68 -9.90 20.09
C PRO A 211 26.90 -11.08 19.50
N ALA A 212 26.75 -12.17 20.26
CA ALA A 212 25.96 -13.33 19.82
C ALA A 212 24.46 -13.02 19.77
N ASP A 213 23.99 -12.15 20.67
CA ASP A 213 22.65 -11.55 20.73
C ASP A 213 22.63 -10.20 20.01
N LEU A 214 23.18 -10.16 18.79
CA LEU A 214 23.24 -8.93 18.00
C LEU A 214 21.85 -8.31 17.84
N GLU A 215 21.75 -7.03 18.17
CA GLU A 215 20.55 -6.23 18.04
C GLU A 215 20.89 -4.91 17.36
N ALA A 216 19.99 -4.45 16.50
CA ALA A 216 20.12 -3.15 15.87
C ALA A 216 18.77 -2.59 15.44
N ARG A 217 18.68 -1.27 15.39
CA ARG A 217 17.53 -0.51 14.88
C ARG A 217 18.01 0.63 14.01
N MET A 218 17.27 0.90 12.94
CA MET A 218 17.48 2.07 12.11
C MET A 218 16.33 3.06 12.33
N GLU A 219 16.66 4.22 12.88
CA GLU A 219 15.73 5.33 13.07
C GLU A 219 15.69 6.16 11.79
N ILE A 220 14.53 6.23 11.14
CA ILE A 220 14.34 6.98 9.90
C ILE A 220 12.93 7.59 9.87
N GLU A 221 12.87 8.92 9.77
CA GLU A 221 11.62 9.70 9.88
C GLU A 221 10.85 9.39 11.17
N ASN A 222 9.71 8.70 11.06
CA ASN A 222 8.85 8.28 12.16
C ASN A 222 8.78 6.75 12.27
N GLN A 223 9.83 6.06 11.84
CA GLN A 223 10.00 4.61 11.95
C GLN A 223 11.26 4.27 12.74
N SER A 224 11.13 3.22 13.55
CA SER A 224 12.25 2.47 14.14
C SER A 224 12.23 1.09 13.51
N LEU A 225 13.14 0.83 12.56
CA LEU A 225 13.17 -0.40 11.79
C LEU A 225 14.05 -1.43 12.49
N VAL A 226 13.49 -2.59 12.81
CA VAL A 226 14.23 -3.67 13.46
C VAL A 226 15.19 -4.31 12.46
N GLY A 227 16.47 -4.41 12.83
CA GLY A 227 17.50 -5.01 12.01
C GLY A 227 17.40 -6.53 12.00
N ALA A 228 17.37 -7.12 10.80
CA ALA A 228 17.39 -8.55 10.62
C ALA A 228 18.83 -9.07 10.66
N VAL A 229 19.13 -9.93 11.61
CA VAL A 229 20.47 -10.46 11.82
C VAL A 229 20.63 -11.80 11.12
N ALA A 230 21.64 -11.90 10.25
CA ALA A 230 22.12 -13.18 9.75
C ALA A 230 23.59 -13.06 9.32
N ASP A 231 24.40 -14.07 9.64
CA ASP A 231 25.81 -14.19 9.24
C ASP A 231 26.70 -13.01 9.66
N GLY A 232 26.51 -12.52 10.90
CA GLY A 232 27.25 -11.36 11.41
C GLY A 232 26.93 -10.05 10.69
N ARG A 233 25.84 -10.01 9.92
CA ARG A 233 25.34 -8.80 9.23
C ARG A 233 23.94 -8.45 9.70
N VAL A 234 23.66 -7.16 9.69
CA VAL A 234 22.34 -6.58 9.98
C VAL A 234 21.74 -6.02 8.70
N ARG A 235 20.47 -6.32 8.45
CA ARG A 235 19.72 -5.86 7.28
C ARG A 235 18.53 -5.01 7.70
N PHE A 236 18.31 -3.90 7.00
CA PHE A 236 17.15 -3.05 7.18
C PHE A 236 16.47 -2.81 5.84
N ARG A 237 15.14 -2.94 5.76
CA ARG A 237 14.37 -2.52 4.58
C ARG A 237 13.56 -1.28 4.88
N PHE A 238 13.60 -0.33 3.95
CA PHE A 238 12.86 0.92 4.01
C PHE A 238 12.27 1.24 2.64
N CYS A 239 11.06 1.79 2.62
CA CYS A 239 10.43 2.29 1.41
C CYS A 239 10.20 3.81 1.52
N PRO A 240 10.88 4.64 0.71
CA PRO A 240 10.70 6.09 0.74
C PRO A 240 9.35 6.47 0.14
N LYS A 241 8.43 6.97 0.99
CA LYS A 241 7.08 7.37 0.59
C LYS A 241 6.98 8.70 -0.15
N ALA A 242 8.06 9.48 -0.25
CA ALA A 242 8.10 10.82 -0.84
C ALA A 242 9.43 11.07 -1.55
N ALA A 243 9.43 11.86 -2.62
CA ALA A 243 10.65 12.27 -3.30
C ALA A 243 11.35 13.40 -2.52
N LYS A 244 12.29 13.02 -1.66
CA LYS A 244 13.10 13.94 -0.85
C LYS A 244 14.35 13.24 -0.34
N GLN A 245 15.21 13.99 0.34
CA GLN A 245 16.31 13.40 1.10
C GLN A 245 15.79 12.84 2.43
N TYR A 246 16.27 11.65 2.78
CA TYR A 246 16.09 10.99 4.05
C TYR A 246 17.43 10.92 4.79
N GLY A 247 17.39 11.07 6.10
CA GLY A 247 18.51 10.78 7.00
C GLY A 247 18.12 9.68 7.96
N TYR A 248 19.07 8.85 8.35
CA TYR A 248 18.86 7.80 9.34
C TYR A 248 20.05 7.69 10.30
N THR A 249 19.76 7.17 11.48
CA THR A 249 20.75 6.81 12.50
C THR A 249 20.55 5.37 12.92
N ILE A 250 21.64 4.65 13.15
CA ILE A 250 21.63 3.26 13.59
C ILE A 250 21.95 3.21 15.08
N TRP A 251 21.10 2.54 15.83
CA TRP A 251 21.41 2.05 17.16
C TRP A 251 21.77 0.56 17.07
N SER A 252 22.79 0.10 17.79
CA SER A 252 23.13 -1.33 17.89
C SER A 252 23.93 -1.64 19.15
N ASN A 253 23.87 -2.89 19.61
CA ASN A 253 24.83 -3.39 20.60
C ASN A 253 26.20 -3.78 19.99
N ALA A 254 26.37 -3.72 18.67
CA ALA A 254 27.66 -3.89 18.00
C ALA A 254 28.37 -2.53 17.76
N PRO A 255 29.55 -2.28 18.36
CA PRO A 255 30.25 -1.00 18.24
C PRO A 255 30.62 -0.59 16.81
N ALA A 256 30.71 -1.55 15.88
CA ALA A 256 31.05 -1.27 14.49
C ALA A 256 29.99 -0.42 13.76
N ILE A 257 28.73 -0.57 14.15
CA ILE A 257 27.58 0.06 13.48
C ILE A 257 26.73 0.94 14.40
N ASP A 258 26.94 0.88 15.72
CA ASP A 258 26.25 1.75 16.66
C ASP A 258 26.59 3.24 16.44
N GLY A 259 25.57 4.09 16.54
CA GLY A 259 25.65 5.53 16.32
C GLY A 259 25.99 5.97 14.90
N LYS A 260 26.03 5.05 13.92
CA LYS A 260 26.33 5.41 12.52
C LYS A 260 25.14 6.10 11.87
N GLU A 261 25.45 7.06 11.01
CA GLU A 261 24.46 7.82 10.26
C GLU A 261 24.61 7.59 8.76
N GLY A 262 23.50 7.73 8.03
CA GLY A 262 23.51 7.75 6.58
C GLY A 262 22.39 8.61 6.01
N ARG A 263 22.44 8.78 4.69
CA ARG A 263 21.48 9.59 3.94
C ARG A 263 21.08 8.85 2.66
N LEU A 264 19.91 9.15 2.14
CA LEU A 264 19.38 8.57 0.90
C LEU A 264 18.53 9.64 0.19
N THR A 265 18.64 9.76 -1.13
CA THR A 265 17.81 10.68 -1.91
C THR A 265 16.76 9.92 -2.71
N ALA A 266 15.48 10.12 -2.40
CA ALA A 266 14.39 9.56 -3.18
C ALA A 266 13.93 10.55 -4.27
N PHE A 267 13.64 10.05 -5.48
CA PHE A 267 13.17 10.86 -6.61
C PHE A 267 11.85 10.36 -7.20
N LEU A 268 11.12 11.24 -7.89
CA LEU A 268 9.91 10.87 -8.61
C LEU A 268 10.26 10.07 -9.87
N PRO A 269 9.51 8.98 -10.20
CA PRO A 269 9.68 8.29 -11.46
C PRO A 269 9.47 9.26 -12.63
N GLN A 270 10.26 9.09 -13.69
CA GLN A 270 10.06 9.83 -14.93
C GLN A 270 8.90 9.23 -15.72
N PRO A 271 8.13 10.02 -16.49
CA PRO A 271 7.04 9.50 -17.32
C PRO A 271 7.47 8.33 -18.25
N SER A 272 8.69 8.37 -18.78
CA SER A 272 9.24 7.34 -19.66
C SER A 272 9.44 5.97 -19.00
N ALA A 273 9.34 5.88 -17.67
CA ALA A 273 9.41 4.59 -16.99
C ALA A 273 8.26 3.66 -17.44
N ALA A 274 7.09 4.22 -17.76
CA ALA A 274 5.94 3.46 -18.27
C ALA A 274 6.19 2.82 -19.65
N ASP A 275 7.18 3.30 -20.41
CA ASP A 275 7.55 2.74 -21.73
C ASP A 275 8.40 1.47 -21.61
N HIS A 276 8.82 1.11 -20.39
CA HIS A 276 9.69 -0.03 -20.10
C HIS A 276 9.05 -1.00 -19.09
N PRO A 277 7.93 -1.66 -19.45
CA PRO A 277 7.25 -2.59 -18.55
C PRO A 277 8.18 -3.75 -18.15
N SER A 278 8.07 -4.17 -16.88
CA SER A 278 8.86 -5.26 -16.33
C SER A 278 8.55 -6.58 -17.06
N THR A 279 9.61 -7.29 -17.42
CA THR A 279 9.49 -8.67 -17.92
C THR A 279 9.42 -9.68 -16.78
N THR A 280 9.95 -9.33 -15.60
CA THR A 280 9.91 -10.14 -14.39
C THR A 280 8.53 -10.10 -13.74
N HIS A 281 7.89 -8.93 -13.69
CA HIS A 281 6.58 -8.71 -13.09
C HIS A 281 5.50 -8.36 -14.13
N PRO A 282 5.23 -9.23 -15.12
CA PRO A 282 4.42 -8.89 -16.29
C PRO A 282 2.95 -8.60 -15.96
N ASN A 283 2.49 -9.05 -14.78
CA ASN A 283 1.11 -8.89 -14.31
C ASN A 283 0.99 -7.83 -13.21
N TRP A 284 1.96 -6.93 -13.09
CA TRP A 284 1.90 -5.84 -12.13
C TRP A 284 1.51 -4.54 -12.82
N TRP A 285 0.72 -3.72 -12.13
CA TRP A 285 0.30 -2.40 -12.56
C TRP A 285 0.60 -1.36 -11.50
N THR A 286 0.79 -0.13 -11.94
CA THR A 286 1.17 0.99 -11.10
C THR A 286 0.52 2.28 -11.55
N ASP A 287 0.58 3.29 -10.67
CA ASP A 287 0.18 4.65 -10.98
C ASP A 287 0.84 5.16 -12.28
N ASP A 288 0.08 5.85 -13.13
CA ASP A 288 0.62 6.46 -14.34
C ASP A 288 1.52 7.66 -13.97
N PRO A 289 2.83 7.63 -14.30
CA PRO A 289 3.78 8.67 -13.94
C PRO A 289 3.64 9.97 -14.77
N SER A 290 2.73 10.01 -15.75
CA SER A 290 2.48 11.20 -16.57
C SER A 290 2.09 12.41 -15.73
N HIS A 291 2.82 13.52 -15.91
CA HIS A 291 2.52 14.80 -15.26
C HIS A 291 1.10 15.29 -15.54
N ALA A 292 0.51 14.95 -16.69
CA ALA A 292 -0.86 15.34 -17.04
C ALA A 292 -1.91 14.70 -16.12
N LEU A 293 -1.59 13.53 -15.55
CA LEU A 293 -2.47 12.76 -14.68
C LEU A 293 -2.17 12.95 -13.19
N ALA A 294 -1.22 13.83 -12.83
CA ALA A 294 -0.88 14.11 -11.46
C ALA A 294 -1.78 15.19 -10.81
N GLU A 295 -2.06 15.03 -9.52
CA GLU A 295 -2.53 16.11 -8.62
C GLU A 295 -1.37 16.53 -7.72
N GLY A 296 -0.72 17.66 -8.02
CA GLY A 296 0.52 18.06 -7.35
C GLY A 296 1.63 17.03 -7.56
N GLU A 297 2.19 16.50 -6.48
CA GLU A 297 3.23 15.45 -6.51
C GLU A 297 2.66 14.02 -6.65
N HIS A 298 1.33 13.86 -6.66
CA HIS A 298 0.69 12.55 -6.66
C HIS A 298 0.39 12.08 -8.09
N ILE A 299 1.28 11.26 -8.64
CA ILE A 299 1.12 10.62 -9.95
C ILE A 299 -0.16 9.76 -10.01
N GLY A 300 -0.77 9.67 -11.19
CA GLY A 300 -2.04 8.95 -11.42
C GLY A 300 -3.28 9.50 -10.70
N ALA A 301 -3.16 10.45 -9.75
CA ALA A 301 -4.27 10.89 -8.90
C ALA A 301 -5.47 11.46 -9.69
N LYS A 302 -5.25 12.13 -10.83
CA LYS A 302 -6.36 12.64 -11.67
C LYS A 302 -7.21 11.55 -12.30
N THR A 303 -6.71 10.32 -12.41
CA THR A 303 -7.48 9.18 -12.92
C THR A 303 -8.63 8.82 -11.97
N VAL A 304 -8.47 9.09 -10.66
CA VAL A 304 -9.51 8.95 -9.63
C VAL A 304 -10.26 10.27 -9.43
N SER A 305 -9.55 11.39 -9.28
CA SER A 305 -10.13 12.65 -8.82
C SER A 305 -11.20 13.21 -9.77
N ARG A 306 -11.07 12.93 -11.07
CA ARG A 306 -12.07 13.28 -12.08
C ARG A 306 -13.45 12.68 -11.85
N TRP A 307 -13.55 11.59 -11.06
CA TRP A 307 -14.79 10.89 -10.75
C TRP A 307 -15.36 11.25 -9.37
N ARG A 308 -14.69 12.15 -8.65
CA ARG A 308 -14.96 12.39 -7.23
C ARG A 308 -16.42 12.78 -6.97
N VAL A 309 -16.96 13.75 -7.71
CA VAL A 309 -18.36 14.19 -7.55
C VAL A 309 -19.35 13.07 -7.84
N ASP A 310 -19.12 12.29 -8.89
CA ASP A 310 -20.02 11.19 -9.27
C ASP A 310 -20.07 10.12 -8.18
N PHE A 311 -18.90 9.75 -7.63
CA PHE A 311 -18.85 8.83 -6.51
C PHE A 311 -19.52 9.43 -5.29
N LEU A 312 -19.20 10.67 -4.89
CA LEU A 312 -19.75 11.27 -3.69
C LEU A 312 -21.28 11.37 -3.75
N ARG A 313 -21.85 11.64 -4.93
CA ARG A 313 -23.29 11.56 -5.17
C ARG A 313 -23.85 10.16 -4.93
N ASP A 314 -23.21 9.13 -5.49
CA ASP A 314 -23.61 7.73 -5.27
C ASP A 314 -23.47 7.31 -3.79
N PHE A 315 -22.39 7.72 -3.13
CA PHE A 315 -22.17 7.47 -1.70
C PHE A 315 -23.25 8.13 -0.85
N ALA A 316 -23.54 9.41 -1.07
CA ALA A 316 -24.62 10.13 -0.38
C ALA A 316 -25.98 9.45 -0.61
N ALA A 317 -26.29 9.08 -1.86
CA ALA A 317 -27.54 8.38 -2.19
C ALA A 317 -27.65 7.02 -1.47
N ARG A 318 -26.56 6.25 -1.40
CA ARG A 318 -26.53 4.96 -0.70
C ARG A 318 -26.70 5.11 0.80
N LEU A 319 -26.07 6.13 1.39
CA LEU A 319 -26.10 6.37 2.82
C LEU A 319 -27.46 6.88 3.30
N ARG A 320 -28.25 7.56 2.45
CA ARG A 320 -29.65 7.89 2.76
C ARG A 320 -30.49 6.66 3.10
N ARG A 321 -30.16 5.47 2.60
CA ARG A 321 -30.84 4.21 2.96
C ARG A 321 -30.63 3.81 4.43
N CYS A 322 -29.64 4.39 5.10
CA CYS A 322 -29.36 4.19 6.52
C CYS A 322 -30.17 5.13 7.42
N GLN A 323 -30.88 6.11 6.84
CA GLN A 323 -31.78 6.95 7.62
C GLN A 323 -32.92 6.09 8.19
N SER A 324 -33.16 6.23 9.49
CA SER A 324 -34.37 5.70 10.10
C SER A 324 -35.60 6.27 9.39
N PRO A 325 -36.65 5.48 9.14
CA PRO A 325 -37.91 6.00 8.65
C PRO A 325 -38.36 7.17 9.54
N LYS A 326 -38.81 8.27 8.93
CA LYS A 326 -39.47 9.33 9.69
C LYS A 326 -40.71 8.72 10.36
N ARG A 327 -40.76 8.79 11.69
CA ARG A 327 -41.95 8.44 12.47
C ARG A 327 -43.04 9.45 12.23
#